data_AF-A0AAJ1UGC5-F1
#
_entry.id   AF-A0AAJ1UGC5-F1
#
_cell.length_a   1.000
_cell.length_b   1.000
_cell.length_c   1.000
_cell.angle_alpha   90.00
_cell.angle_beta   90.00
_cell.angle_gamma   90.00
#
_symmetry.space_group_name_H-M   'P 1'
#
loop_
_entity.id
_entity.type
_entity.pdbx_description
1 polymer ?
#
loop_
_entity_poly.entity_id
_entity_poly.type
_entity_poly.pdbx_seq_one_letter_code
_entity_poly.pdbx_strand_id
1 'polypeptide(L)'
;MSPKAKRALKSLLAGGAGSLIVAATVWAHVLWINGDVLTRGEYPLTPTLPVTGLSLFIDAMLPSLILLPPLALFAILSGPWPLRVLSVLMLLYGWYWVADRVASLFAPHFGATWFPGEPFSELFYRWPGTPALMGAAVLAYMLVLSRLNRTR
;
A
#
# COMPACT_ATOMS: atom_id res chain seq x y z
N MET A 1 -12.46 -27.00 11.89
CA MET A 1 -12.75 -25.55 11.75
C MET A 1 -14.04 -25.38 10.98
N SER A 2 -14.99 -24.57 11.43
CA SER A 2 -16.28 -24.41 10.75
C SER A 2 -16.11 -23.75 9.36
N PRO A 3 -17.03 -23.99 8.40
CA PRO A 3 -16.98 -23.32 7.08
C PRO A 3 -16.95 -21.79 7.20
N LYS A 4 -17.67 -21.23 8.18
CA LYS A 4 -17.67 -19.78 8.49
C LYS A 4 -16.29 -19.31 8.96
N ALA A 5 -15.66 -20.03 9.89
CA ALA A 5 -14.32 -19.71 10.38
C ALA A 5 -13.26 -19.82 9.27
N LYS A 6 -13.37 -20.81 8.37
CA LYS A 6 -12.47 -20.94 7.20
C LYS A 6 -12.60 -19.78 6.24
N ARG A 7 -13.82 -19.32 5.99
CA ARG A 7 -14.09 -18.15 5.15
C ARG A 7 -13.54 -16.88 5.79
N ALA A 8 -13.77 -16.66 7.08
CA ALA A 8 -13.24 -15.51 7.81
C ALA A 8 -11.70 -15.47 7.79
N LEU A 9 -11.04 -16.60 8.05
CA LEU A 9 -9.58 -16.69 7.99
C LEU A 9 -9.04 -16.39 6.60
N LYS A 10 -9.61 -16.97 5.55
CA LYS A 10 -9.23 -16.66 4.15
C LYS A 10 -9.36 -15.18 3.84
N SER A 11 -10.42 -14.56 4.35
CA SER A 11 -10.66 -13.12 4.20
C SER A 11 -9.60 -12.28 4.88
N LEU A 12 -9.25 -12.64 6.11
CA LEU A 12 -8.21 -11.97 6.88
C LEU A 12 -6.85 -12.09 6.19
N LEU A 13 -6.53 -13.29 5.68
CA LEU A 13 -5.32 -13.53 4.90
C LEU A 13 -5.30 -12.71 3.60
N ALA A 14 -6.43 -12.59 2.90
CA ALA A 14 -6.53 -11.75 1.72
C ALA A 14 -6.36 -10.26 2.05
N GLY A 15 -6.99 -9.77 3.13
CA GLY A 15 -6.83 -8.40 3.60
C GLY A 15 -5.39 -8.08 4.02
N GLY A 16 -4.76 -8.97 4.79
CA GLY A 16 -3.36 -8.86 5.18
C GLY A 16 -2.40 -8.90 3.99
N ALA A 17 -2.63 -9.80 3.04
CA ALA A 17 -1.84 -9.85 1.81
C ALA A 17 -2.01 -8.58 0.96
N GLY A 18 -3.23 -8.03 0.85
CA GLY A 18 -3.47 -6.77 0.15
C GLY A 18 -2.76 -5.58 0.81
N SER A 19 -2.82 -5.49 2.14
CA SER A 19 -2.08 -4.51 2.94
C SER A 19 -0.57 -4.61 2.70
N LEU A 20 -0.01 -5.83 2.76
CA LEU A 20 1.41 -6.08 2.49
C LEU A 20 1.81 -5.74 1.05
N ILE A 21 0.96 -6.06 0.06
CA ILE A 21 1.20 -5.72 -1.35
C ILE A 21 1.28 -4.20 -1.51
N VAL A 22 0.38 -3.44 -0.88
CA VAL A 22 0.42 -1.97 -0.90
C VAL A 22 1.71 -1.47 -0.27
N ALA A 23 2.07 -1.92 0.93
CA ALA A 23 3.31 -1.53 1.59
C ALA A 23 4.55 -1.83 0.73
N ALA A 24 4.65 -3.05 0.19
CA ALA A 24 5.78 -3.48 -0.63
C ALA A 24 5.90 -2.68 -1.93
N THR A 25 4.78 -2.36 -2.58
CA THR A 25 4.80 -1.61 -3.85
C THR A 25 5.03 -0.12 -3.65
N VAL A 26 4.54 0.49 -2.55
CA VAL A 26 4.90 1.85 -2.16
C VAL A 26 6.38 1.92 -1.80
N TRP A 27 6.88 0.98 -1.01
CA TRP A 27 8.30 0.87 -0.67
C TRP A 27 9.20 0.72 -1.90
N ALA A 28 8.83 -0.18 -2.82
CA ALA A 28 9.52 -0.35 -4.09
C ALA A 28 9.50 0.93 -4.95
N HIS A 29 8.40 1.69 -4.93
CA HIS A 29 8.31 2.98 -5.61
C HIS A 29 9.35 3.97 -5.04
N VAL A 30 9.41 4.11 -3.71
CA VAL A 30 10.40 4.98 -3.07
C VAL A 30 11.82 4.59 -3.45
N LEU A 31 12.16 3.30 -3.36
CA LEU A 31 13.52 2.83 -3.64
C LEU A 31 13.92 2.92 -5.11
N TRP A 32 13.06 2.51 -6.03
CA TRP A 32 13.43 2.33 -7.43
C TRP A 32 13.06 3.49 -8.34
N ILE A 33 12.04 4.28 -7.97
CA ILE A 33 11.53 5.37 -8.80
C ILE A 33 11.97 6.73 -8.23
N ASN A 34 11.82 6.96 -6.93
CA ASN A 34 12.33 8.18 -6.30
C ASN A 34 13.84 8.12 -6.03
N GLY A 35 14.39 6.92 -5.87
CA GLY A 35 15.83 6.69 -5.75
C GLY A 35 16.46 7.51 -4.62
N ASP A 36 17.66 8.04 -4.90
CA ASP A 36 18.51 8.73 -3.93
C ASP A 36 17.90 9.99 -3.30
N VAL A 37 16.86 10.58 -3.91
CA VAL A 37 16.22 11.82 -3.45
C VAL A 37 15.61 11.66 -2.06
N LEU A 38 15.09 10.47 -1.74
CA LEU A 38 14.48 10.17 -0.44
C LEU A 38 15.34 9.22 0.41
N THR A 39 16.20 8.40 -0.21
CA THR A 39 16.93 7.33 0.48
C THR A 39 18.30 7.73 1.03
N ARG A 40 18.80 8.93 0.73
CA ARG A 40 20.07 9.47 1.29
C ARG A 40 19.87 10.52 2.38
N GLY A 41 18.62 10.83 2.72
CA GLY A 41 18.28 11.79 3.77
C GLY A 41 18.36 11.20 5.17
N GLU A 42 18.18 12.07 6.16
CA GLU A 42 17.96 11.70 7.56
C GLU A 42 16.53 12.08 7.93
N TYR A 43 15.84 11.34 8.80
CA TYR A 43 14.55 11.79 9.28
C TYR A 43 14.68 13.13 10.03
N PRO A 44 13.69 14.04 9.93
CA PRO A 44 13.67 15.32 10.63
C PRO A 44 13.27 15.12 12.10
N LEU A 45 14.07 14.32 12.82
CA LEU A 45 13.88 13.92 14.23
C LEU A 45 15.14 14.29 15.02
N THR A 46 15.02 14.39 16.35
CA THR A 46 16.16 14.58 17.25
C THR A 46 16.26 13.38 18.21
N PRO A 47 17.36 12.59 18.19
CA PRO A 47 18.48 12.65 17.26
C PRO A 47 18.06 12.31 15.82
N THR A 48 18.79 12.84 14.83
CA THR A 48 18.54 12.50 13.43
C THR A 48 18.87 11.02 13.20
N LEU A 49 18.01 10.34 12.46
CA LEU A 49 18.15 8.93 12.13
C LEU A 49 18.30 8.77 10.62
N PRO A 50 19.24 7.94 10.14
CA PRO A 50 19.39 7.71 8.71
C PRO A 50 18.14 7.03 8.15
N VAL A 51 17.68 7.48 6.98
CA VAL A 51 16.63 6.79 6.23
C VAL A 51 17.24 5.53 5.61
N THR A 52 16.69 4.37 5.94
CA THR A 52 17.14 3.07 5.42
C THR A 52 16.02 2.39 4.64
N GLY A 53 16.36 1.41 3.81
CA GLY A 53 15.34 0.61 3.13
C GLY A 53 14.37 -0.07 4.10
N LEU A 54 14.84 -0.48 5.28
CA LEU A 54 13.99 -1.07 6.32
C LEU A 54 13.07 -0.04 6.98
N SER A 55 13.58 1.15 7.32
CA SER A 55 12.75 2.20 7.93
C SER A 55 11.66 2.67 6.96
N LEU A 56 11.98 2.83 5.67
CA LEU A 56 11.00 3.13 4.63
C LEU A 56 9.94 2.04 4.48
N PHE A 57 10.33 0.77 4.60
CA PHE A 57 9.36 -0.33 4.58
C PHE A 57 8.43 -0.25 5.78
N ILE A 58 8.93 0.07 6.97
CA ILE A 58 8.11 0.27 8.18
C ILE A 58 7.16 1.45 8.00
N ASP A 59 7.65 2.58 7.45
CA ASP A 59 6.84 3.77 7.17
C ASP A 59 5.72 3.50 6.16
N ALA A 60 5.94 2.61 5.19
CA ALA A 60 4.89 2.17 4.27
C ALA A 60 3.96 1.12 4.91
N MET A 61 4.50 0.23 5.75
CA MET A 61 3.78 -0.88 6.36
C MET A 61 2.77 -0.40 7.40
N LEU A 62 3.17 0.47 8.34
CA LEU A 62 2.30 0.95 9.42
C LEU A 62 0.98 1.56 8.92
N PRO A 63 0.97 2.56 8.02
CA PRO A 63 -0.27 3.09 7.47
C PRO A 63 -1.02 2.04 6.64
N SER A 64 -0.33 1.12 5.95
CA SER A 64 -1.01 0.07 5.17
C SER A 64 -1.85 -0.89 6.02
N LEU A 65 -1.56 -1.03 7.33
CA LEU A 65 -2.33 -1.90 8.22
C LEU A 65 -3.79 -1.46 8.35
N ILE A 66 -4.08 -0.17 8.15
CA ILE A 66 -5.46 0.36 8.16
C ILE A 66 -6.31 -0.26 7.04
N LEU A 67 -5.68 -0.78 5.98
CA LEU A 67 -6.34 -1.40 4.84
C LEU A 67 -6.79 -2.84 5.15
N LEU A 68 -6.23 -3.48 6.18
CA LEU A 68 -6.52 -4.88 6.48
C LEU A 68 -8.02 -5.11 6.76
N PRO A 69 -8.71 -4.35 7.66
CA PRO A 69 -10.14 -4.54 7.88
C PRO A 69 -11.02 -4.32 6.64
N PRO A 70 -10.92 -3.20 5.88
CA PRO A 70 -11.78 -3.00 4.70
C PRO A 70 -11.47 -4.00 3.60
N LEU A 71 -10.20 -4.35 3.35
CA LEU A 71 -9.84 -5.36 2.35
C LEU A 71 -10.28 -6.76 2.77
N ALA A 72 -10.22 -7.10 4.07
CA ALA A 72 -10.75 -8.35 4.56
C ALA A 72 -12.28 -8.40 4.44
N LEU A 73 -12.98 -7.29 4.67
CA LEU A 73 -14.43 -7.21 4.46
C LEU A 73 -14.79 -7.36 2.97
N PHE A 74 -14.11 -6.66 2.06
CA PHE A 74 -14.40 -6.84 0.64
C PHE A 74 -14.00 -8.23 0.15
N ALA A 75 -12.91 -8.80 0.65
CA ALA A 75 -12.52 -10.17 0.35
C ALA A 75 -13.60 -11.18 0.75
N ILE A 76 -14.32 -10.97 1.88
CA ILE A 76 -15.35 -11.93 2.32
C ILE A 76 -16.53 -11.91 1.38
N LEU A 77 -16.80 -10.74 0.79
CA LEU A 77 -17.91 -10.47 -0.12
C LEU A 77 -17.55 -10.69 -1.59
N SER A 78 -16.27 -10.83 -1.94
CA SER A 78 -15.71 -10.85 -3.31
C SER A 78 -16.01 -12.09 -4.20
N GLY A 79 -17.18 -12.71 -4.04
CA GLY A 79 -17.68 -13.75 -4.94
C GLY A 79 -18.09 -13.18 -6.30
N PRO A 80 -19.14 -12.34 -6.35
CA PRO A 80 -19.59 -11.63 -7.55
C PRO A 80 -18.55 -10.64 -8.10
N TRP A 81 -18.55 -10.43 -9.43
CA TRP A 81 -17.61 -9.52 -10.09
C TRP A 81 -17.64 -8.06 -9.59
N PRO A 82 -18.80 -7.45 -9.23
CA PRO A 82 -18.81 -6.05 -8.80
C PRO A 82 -18.07 -5.85 -7.47
N LEU A 83 -18.17 -6.82 -6.57
CA LEU A 83 -17.53 -6.77 -5.25
C LEU A 83 -16.02 -6.95 -5.34
N ARG A 84 -15.54 -7.68 -6.37
CA ARG A 84 -14.10 -7.73 -6.70
C ARG A 84 -13.60 -6.37 -7.18
N VAL A 85 -14.37 -5.68 -8.02
CA VAL A 85 -14.02 -4.33 -8.49
C VAL A 85 -13.92 -3.37 -7.30
N LEU A 86 -14.90 -3.38 -6.38
CA LEU A 86 -14.83 -2.56 -5.16
C LEU A 86 -13.59 -2.88 -4.31
N SER A 87 -13.23 -4.16 -4.19
CA SER A 87 -12.02 -4.58 -3.48
C SER A 87 -10.74 -4.02 -4.12
N VAL A 88 -10.68 -4.01 -5.46
CA VAL A 88 -9.56 -3.44 -6.22
C VAL A 88 -9.53 -1.92 -6.13
N LEU A 89 -10.68 -1.25 -6.20
CA LEU A 89 -10.76 0.20 -5.99
C LEU A 89 -10.32 0.59 -4.58
N MET A 90 -10.71 -0.18 -3.57
CA MET A 90 -10.23 0.01 -2.19
C MET A 90 -8.71 -0.19 -2.08
N LEU A 91 -8.16 -1.19 -2.78
CA LEU A 91 -6.71 -1.39 -2.86
C LEU A 91 -6.00 -0.19 -3.49
N LEU A 92 -6.49 0.32 -4.63
CA LEU A 92 -5.90 1.46 -5.34
C LEU A 92 -6.00 2.75 -4.53
N TYR A 93 -7.15 2.99 -3.91
CA TYR A 93 -7.32 4.11 -2.98
C TYR A 93 -6.35 4.00 -1.80
N GLY A 94 -6.24 2.82 -1.21
CA GLY A 94 -5.29 2.54 -0.14
C GLY A 94 -3.84 2.75 -0.57
N TRP A 95 -3.49 2.37 -1.80
CA TRP A 95 -2.17 2.60 -2.38
C TRP A 95 -1.84 4.09 -2.47
N TYR A 96 -2.74 4.87 -3.06
CA TYR A 96 -2.63 6.33 -3.12
C TYR A 96 -2.49 6.95 -1.72
N TRP A 97 -3.36 6.55 -0.79
CA TRP A 97 -3.37 7.09 0.56
C TRP A 97 -2.09 6.77 1.33
N VAL A 98 -1.59 5.53 1.24
CA VAL A 98 -0.31 5.14 1.87
C VAL A 98 0.85 5.92 1.25
N ALA A 99 0.90 6.04 -0.08
CA ALA A 99 1.91 6.83 -0.77
C ALA A 99 1.91 8.30 -0.33
N ASP A 100 0.74 8.93 -0.22
CA ASP A 100 0.59 10.31 0.26
C ASP A 100 1.09 10.47 1.72
N ARG A 101 0.79 9.50 2.60
CA ARG A 101 1.28 9.49 3.98
C ARG A 101 2.78 9.34 4.07
N VAL A 102 3.37 8.42 3.29
CA VAL A 102 4.82 8.23 3.24
C VAL A 102 5.49 9.49 2.70
N ALA A 103 4.97 10.08 1.62
CA ALA A 103 5.48 11.33 1.06
C ALA A 103 5.42 12.48 2.07
N SER A 104 4.34 12.60 2.84
CA SER A 104 4.17 13.65 3.85
C SER A 104 5.26 13.65 4.93
N LEU A 105 5.85 12.48 5.24
CA LEU A 105 6.97 12.39 6.19
C LEU A 105 8.20 13.20 5.73
N PHE A 106 8.33 13.40 4.42
CA PHE A 106 9.47 14.10 3.83
C PHE A 106 9.21 15.58 3.55
N ALA A 107 8.00 16.09 3.80
CA ALA A 107 7.67 17.52 3.60
C ALA A 107 8.70 18.48 4.26
N PRO A 108 9.23 18.19 5.48
CA PRO A 108 10.27 19.02 6.09
C PRO A 108 11.56 19.12 5.27
N HIS A 109 11.94 18.11 4.49
CA HIS A 109 13.13 18.15 3.62
C HIS A 109 13.00 19.11 2.46
N PHE A 110 11.77 19.38 2.03
CA PHE A 110 11.48 20.30 0.95
C PHE A 110 11.13 21.71 1.48
N GLY A 111 11.24 21.94 2.79
CA GLY A 111 10.84 23.20 3.42
C GLY A 111 9.35 23.53 3.19
N ALA A 112 8.51 22.51 2.99
CA ALA A 112 7.14 22.66 2.53
C ALA A 112 6.13 22.24 3.59
N THR A 113 4.97 22.91 3.62
CA THR A 113 3.76 22.46 4.31
C THR A 113 2.74 22.07 3.26
N TRP A 114 2.76 20.79 2.88
CA TRP A 114 1.90 20.29 1.82
C TRP A 114 0.46 20.07 2.30
N PHE A 115 -0.52 20.42 1.46
CA PHE A 115 -1.91 20.05 1.65
C PHE A 115 -2.15 18.57 1.26
N PRO A 116 -3.22 17.93 1.76
CA PRO A 116 -3.52 16.54 1.39
C PRO A 116 -3.55 16.32 -0.13
N GLY A 117 -2.78 15.34 -0.62
CA GLY A 117 -2.65 15.01 -2.04
C GLY A 117 -1.51 15.70 -2.79
N GLU A 118 -1.02 16.84 -2.31
CA GLU A 118 0.21 17.46 -2.86
C GLU A 118 1.44 16.57 -2.71
N PRO A 119 1.69 15.91 -1.55
CA PRO A 119 2.85 15.03 -1.38
C PRO A 119 2.89 13.91 -2.42
N PHE A 120 1.72 13.32 -2.72
CA PHE A 120 1.62 12.31 -3.76
C PHE A 120 2.01 12.85 -5.13
N SER A 121 1.53 14.04 -5.51
CA SER A 121 1.84 14.62 -6.81
C SER A 121 3.32 14.95 -6.98
N GLU A 122 3.96 15.46 -5.93
CA GLU A 122 5.35 15.89 -5.93
C GLU A 122 6.33 14.71 -5.91
N LEU A 123 6.03 13.68 -5.11
CA LEU A 123 6.96 12.57 -4.89
C LEU A 123 6.53 11.28 -5.59
N PHE A 124 5.24 10.98 -5.67
CA PHE A 124 4.79 9.67 -6.15
C PHE A 124 4.21 9.66 -7.55
N TYR A 125 3.77 10.77 -8.13
CA TYR A 125 3.20 10.75 -9.49
C TYR A 125 4.30 10.82 -10.56
N ARG A 126 4.89 9.67 -10.86
CA ARG A 126 6.02 9.49 -11.79
C ARG A 126 5.60 8.56 -12.93
N TRP A 127 5.40 9.11 -14.12
CA TRP A 127 5.14 8.30 -15.31
C TRP A 127 6.44 7.65 -15.84
N PRO A 128 6.43 6.37 -16.24
CA PRO A 128 5.36 5.38 -16.14
C PRO A 128 5.39 4.53 -14.86
N GLY A 129 6.32 4.79 -13.94
CA GLY A 129 6.59 3.92 -12.79
C GLY A 129 5.41 3.74 -11.82
N THR A 130 4.69 4.83 -11.51
CA THR A 130 3.51 4.79 -10.62
C THR A 130 2.40 3.89 -11.13
N PRO A 131 1.88 4.08 -12.37
CA PRO A 131 0.85 3.19 -12.88
C PRO A 131 1.35 1.75 -13.07
N ALA A 132 2.63 1.55 -13.38
CA ALA A 132 3.20 0.21 -13.47
C ALA A 132 3.14 -0.53 -12.11
N LEU A 133 3.54 0.12 -11.01
CA LEU A 133 3.50 -0.48 -9.68
C LEU A 133 2.06 -0.62 -9.14
N MET A 134 1.18 0.34 -9.41
CA MET A 134 -0.25 0.20 -9.10
C MET A 134 -0.86 -0.99 -9.86
N GLY A 135 -0.55 -1.13 -11.14
CA GLY A 135 -0.98 -2.27 -11.96
C GLY A 135 -0.45 -3.60 -11.42
N ALA A 136 0.84 -3.66 -11.06
CA ALA A 136 1.44 -4.84 -10.44
C ALA A 136 0.77 -5.19 -9.10
N ALA A 137 0.46 -4.20 -8.26
CA ALA A 137 -0.26 -4.38 -7.00
C ALA A 137 -1.65 -4.99 -7.23
N VAL A 138 -2.40 -4.46 -8.21
CA VAL A 138 -3.72 -4.98 -8.60
C VAL A 138 -3.63 -6.43 -9.07
N LEU A 139 -2.68 -6.74 -9.97
CA LEU A 139 -2.50 -8.09 -10.49
C LEU A 139 -2.13 -9.09 -9.38
N ALA A 140 -1.21 -8.70 -8.49
CA ALA A 140 -0.82 -9.51 -7.34
C ALA A 140 -2.01 -9.76 -6.40
N TYR A 141 -2.80 -8.71 -6.11
CA TYR A 141 -3.96 -8.84 -5.25
C TYR A 141 -5.09 -9.68 -5.86
N MET A 142 -5.34 -9.52 -7.16
CA MET A 142 -6.29 -10.37 -7.89
C MET A 142 -5.86 -11.84 -7.89
N LEU A 143 -4.56 -12.12 -8.01
CA LEU A 143 -4.03 -13.47 -7.86
C LEU A 143 -4.30 -14.01 -6.45
N VAL A 144 -4.04 -13.24 -5.39
CA VAL A 144 -4.36 -13.62 -4.01
C VAL A 144 -5.85 -13.95 -3.85
N LEU A 145 -6.74 -13.06 -4.30
CA LEU A 145 -8.18 -13.28 -4.24
C LEU A 145 -8.58 -14.55 -4.99
N SER A 146 -8.05 -14.76 -6.20
CA SER A 146 -8.37 -15.94 -7.02
C SER A 146 -7.93 -17.26 -6.37
N ARG A 147 -6.80 -17.25 -5.66
CA ARG A 147 -6.23 -18.44 -5.00
C ARG A 147 -6.95 -18.76 -3.69
N LEU A 148 -7.23 -17.74 -2.88
CA LEU A 148 -7.86 -17.92 -1.57
C LEU A 148 -9.38 -18.20 -1.70
N ASN A 149 -10.06 -17.56 -2.65
CA ASN A 149 -11.50 -17.69 -2.85
C ASN A 149 -11.91 -18.78 -3.85
N ARG A 150 -10.96 -19.57 -4.40
CA ARG A 150 -11.29 -20.77 -5.16
C ARG A 150 -12.01 -21.77 -4.23
N THR A 151 -13.30 -21.97 -4.49
CA THR A 151 -14.09 -23.09 -3.98
C THR A 151 -13.53 -24.36 -4.63
N ARG A 152 -12.80 -25.17 -3.85
CA ARG A 152 -12.78 -26.62 -4.06
C ARG A 152 -13.80 -27.20 -3.11
#